data_AF-A0A9P7CPJ0-F1
#
_entry.id   AF-A0A9P7CPJ0-F1
#
_cell.length_a   1.000
_cell.length_b   1.000
_cell.length_c   1.000
_cell.angle_alpha   90.00
_cell.angle_beta   90.00
_cell.angle_gamma   90.00
#
_symmetry.space_group_name_H-M   'P 1'
#
loop_
_entity.id
_entity.type
_entity.pdbx_description
1 polymer ?
#
loop_
_entity_poly.entity_id
_entity_poly.type
_entity_poly.pdbx_seq_one_letter_code
_entity_poly.pdbx_strand_id
1 'polypeptide(L)'
;MDNAPIHKQIEDMLNERNRDYKCVFLPPYSPELNPIEQFRALIKRKVRREKLQDTEVLQDRIVDAANEVPIEHLRNIIQHSTNTEL
;
A
#
# COMPACT_ATOMS: atom_id res chain seq x y z
N MET A 1 6.01 -0.26 4.42
CA MET A 1 7.07 -0.35 3.40
C MET A 1 7.35 -1.82 3.20
N ASP A 2 7.86 -2.23 2.03
CA ASP A 2 8.45 -3.56 1.94
C ASP A 2 9.86 -3.55 2.54
N ASN A 3 10.54 -4.70 2.51
CA ASN A 3 11.89 -4.85 3.05
C ASN A 3 12.97 -4.52 2.00
N ALA A 4 12.66 -3.76 0.94
CA ALA A 4 13.65 -3.43 -0.10
C ALA A 4 14.83 -2.63 0.49
N PRO A 5 16.07 -2.83 -0.01
CA PRO A 5 17.26 -2.15 0.52
C PRO A 5 17.16 -0.62 0.54
N ILE A 6 16.39 -0.04 -0.38
CA ILE A 6 16.14 1.41 -0.45
C ILE A 6 15.40 1.96 0.78
N HIS A 7 14.71 1.12 1.56
CA HIS A 7 13.97 1.54 2.75
C HIS A 7 14.82 1.59 4.02
N LYS A 8 16.02 1.01 4.01
CA LYS A 8 16.95 1.04 5.16
C LYS A 8 17.31 2.47 5.58
N GLN A 9 17.55 3.34 4.60
CA GLN A 9 17.88 4.75 4.89
C GLN A 9 16.73 5.48 5.60
N ILE A 10 15.47 5.11 5.32
CA ILE A 10 14.31 5.73 5.95
C ILE A 10 14.21 5.29 7.42
N GLU A 11 14.49 4.02 7.71
CA GLU A 11 14.57 3.51 9.08
C GLU A 11 15.66 4.23 9.88
N ASP A 12 16.87 4.32 9.32
CA ASP A 12 18.00 5.03 9.96
C ASP A 12 17.61 6.48 10.29
N MET A 13 16.98 7.18 9.34
CA MET A 13 16.48 8.55 9.54
C MET A 13 15.38 8.66 10.61
N LEU A 14 14.48 7.68 10.72
CA LEU A 14 13.41 7.69 11.73
C LEU A 14 13.99 7.52 13.14
N ASN A 15 14.98 6.63 13.27
CA ASN A 15 15.71 6.40 14.51
C ASN A 15 16.50 7.66 14.92
N GLU A 16 17.23 8.29 13.99
CA GLU A 16 18.01 9.51 14.25
C GLU A 16 17.13 10.70 14.68
N ARG A 17 15.91 10.80 14.14
CA ARG A 17 15.00 11.92 14.42
C ARG A 17 14.17 11.75 15.70
N ASN A 18 14.44 10.72 16.50
CA ASN A 18 13.68 10.37 17.71
C ASN A 18 12.17 10.46 17.47
N ARG A 19 11.69 9.92 16.35
CA ARG A 19 10.26 9.84 16.08
C ARG A 19 9.71 8.59 16.75
N ASP A 20 8.52 8.69 17.36
CA ASP A 20 7.84 7.56 18.01
C ASP A 20 7.26 6.52 17.01
N TYR A 21 7.67 6.56 15.74
CA TYR A 21 7.26 5.60 14.74
C TYR A 21 8.14 4.35 14.79
N LYS A 22 7.51 3.18 14.74
CA LYS A 22 8.22 1.89 14.65
C LYS A 22 8.05 1.30 13.25
N CYS A 23 9.16 0.92 12.63
CA CYS A 23 9.14 0.13 11.39
C CYS A 23 8.66 -1.29 11.70
N VAL A 24 7.70 -1.78 10.92
CA VAL A 24 7.22 -3.17 10.98
C VAL A 24 7.76 -3.88 9.74
N PHE A 25 8.51 -4.96 9.97
CA PHE A 25 9.08 -5.77 8.91
C PHE A 25 8.16 -6.94 8.58
N LEU A 26 7.98 -7.17 7.29
CA LEU A 26 7.22 -8.31 6.80
C LEU A 26 8.15 -9.54 6.70
N PRO A 27 7.61 -10.77 6.73
CA PRO A 27 8.38 -11.95 6.33
C PRO A 27 8.99 -11.77 4.92
N PRO A 28 10.19 -12.31 4.66
CA PRO A 28 10.79 -12.25 3.33
C PRO A 28 9.86 -12.84 2.27
N TYR A 29 9.76 -12.16 1.12
CA TYR A 29 8.93 -12.58 -0.02
C TYR A 29 7.43 -12.73 0.29
N SER A 30 6.91 -11.98 1.26
CA SER A 30 5.46 -11.91 1.58
C SER A 30 4.78 -10.63 1.08
N PRO A 31 4.68 -10.38 -0.25
CA PRO A 31 4.00 -9.21 -0.77
C PRO A 31 2.50 -9.18 -0.41
N GLU A 32 1.88 -10.33 -0.16
CA GLU A 32 0.49 -10.46 0.28
C GLU A 32 0.24 -9.78 1.64
N LEU A 33 1.26 -9.73 2.49
CA LEU A 33 1.20 -9.06 3.79
C LEU A 33 1.47 -7.56 3.70
N ASN A 34 1.91 -7.04 2.55
CA ASN A 34 2.19 -5.62 2.39
C ASN A 34 0.92 -4.80 2.11
N PRO A 35 0.49 -3.89 3.01
CA PRO A 35 -0.76 -3.14 2.83
C PRO A 35 -0.86 -2.40 1.49
N ILE A 36 0.24 -1.83 1.01
CA ILE A 36 0.24 -1.04 -0.22
C ILE A 36 0.02 -1.91 -1.46
N GLU A 37 0.47 -3.17 -1.46
CA GLU A 37 0.28 -4.08 -2.58
C GLU A 37 -1.18 -4.51 -2.69
N GLN A 38 -1.84 -4.80 -1.57
CA GLN A 38 -3.29 -5.06 -1.56
C GLN A 38 -4.10 -3.84 -2.01
N PHE A 39 -3.76 -2.64 -1.53
CA PHE A 39 -4.42 -1.40 -1.95
C PHE A 39 -4.24 -1.15 -3.45
N ARG A 40 -3.02 -1.32 -3.98
CA ARG A 40 -2.73 -1.23 -5.42
C ARG A 40 -3.50 -2.26 -6.22
N ALA A 41 -3.70 -3.48 -5.71
CA ALA A 41 -4.50 -4.51 -6.38
C ALA A 41 -5.97 -4.07 -6.55
N LEU A 42 -6.57 -3.44 -5.53
CA LEU A 42 -7.92 -2.88 -5.62
C LEU A 42 -8.03 -1.78 -6.67
N ILE A 43 -7.12 -0.79 -6.63
CA ILE A 43 -7.08 0.31 -7.60
C ILE A 43 -6.88 -0.25 -9.01
N LYS A 44 -5.90 -1.13 -9.21
CA LYS A 44 -5.61 -1.73 -10.52
C LYS A 44 -6.81 -2.49 -11.08
N ARG A 45 -7.53 -3.24 -10.23
CA ARG A 45 -8.75 -3.94 -10.64
C ARG A 45 -9.81 -2.96 -11.13
N LYS A 46 -9.95 -1.81 -10.47
CA LYS A 46 -10.91 -0.77 -10.86
C LYS A 46 -10.51 -0.06 -12.15
N VAL A 47 -9.28 0.41 -12.24
CA VAL A 47 -8.76 1.11 -13.43
C VAL A 47 -8.78 0.22 -14.68
N ARG A 48 -8.50 -1.09 -14.55
CA ARG A 48 -8.50 -2.02 -15.69
C ARG A 48 -9.88 -2.38 -16.25
N ARG A 49 -10.97 -2.11 -15.53
CA ARG A 49 -12.31 -2.59 -15.92
C ARG A 49 -12.88 -1.88 -17.13
N GLU A 50 -12.49 -0.64 -17.39
CA GLU A 50 -13.03 0.14 -18.51
C GLU A 50 -11.88 0.77 -19.27
N LYS A 51 -12.00 0.87 -20.60
CA LYS A 51 -10.99 1.54 -21.42
C LYS A 51 -10.90 3.01 -21.01
N LEU A 52 -9.70 3.58 -21.02
CA LEU A 52 -9.53 5.02 -20.90
C LEU A 52 -10.18 5.70 -22.12
N GLN A 53 -10.97 6.73 -21.86
CA GLN A 53 -11.45 7.62 -22.91
C GLN A 53 -10.28 8.48 -23.41
N ASP A 54 -10.35 8.96 -24.65
CA ASP A 54 -9.29 9.80 -25.24
C ASP A 54 -9.09 11.13 -24.49
N THR A 55 -10.09 11.55 -23.71
CA THR A 55 -10.08 12.75 -22.87
C THR A 55 -9.62 12.50 -21.44
N GLU A 56 -9.50 11.23 -21.01
CA GLU A 56 -9.12 10.88 -19.64
C GLU A 56 -7.61 10.74 -19.48
N VAL A 57 -7.07 11.31 -18.41
CA VAL A 57 -5.69 11.07 -17.98
C VAL A 57 -5.68 9.89 -17.00
N LEU A 58 -4.80 8.91 -17.23
CA LEU A 58 -4.67 7.73 -16.36
C LEU A 58 -4.49 8.09 -14.89
N GLN A 59 -3.78 9.19 -14.60
CA GLN A 59 -3.55 9.68 -13.25
C GLN A 59 -4.87 10.06 -12.54
N ASP A 60 -5.76 10.79 -13.21
CA ASP A 60 -7.04 11.20 -12.62
C ASP A 60 -7.87 9.98 -12.25
N ARG A 61 -7.89 8.98 -13.14
CA ARG A 61 -8.60 7.74 -12.87
C ARG A 61 -8.01 6.90 -11.74
N ILE A 62 -6.68 6.94 -11.56
CA ILE A 62 -6.03 6.33 -10.40
C ILE A 62 -6.46 7.06 -9.11
N VAL A 63 -6.51 8.39 -9.14
CA VAL A 63 -6.95 9.22 -8.00
C VAL A 63 -8.41 8.92 -7.65
N ASP A 64 -9.31 8.92 -8.63
CA ASP A 64 -10.72 8.61 -8.43
C ASP A 64 -10.89 7.19 -7.89
N ALA A 65 -10.23 6.21 -8.50
CA ALA A 65 -10.26 4.83 -8.03
C ALA A 65 -9.75 4.67 -6.59
N ALA A 66 -8.75 5.46 -6.18
CA ALA A 66 -8.21 5.46 -4.82
C ALA A 66 -9.19 6.10 -3.83
N ASN A 67 -9.82 7.23 -4.20
CA ASN A 67 -10.77 7.96 -3.37
C ASN A 67 -12.07 7.19 -3.14
N GLU A 68 -12.44 6.33 -4.08
CA GLU A 68 -13.63 5.48 -3.97
C GLU A 68 -13.40 4.19 -3.17
N VAL A 69 -12.18 3.91 -2.67
CA VAL A 69 -11.93 2.75 -1.81
C VAL A 69 -12.62 2.96 -0.45
N PRO A 70 -13.60 2.11 -0.06
CA PRO A 70 -14.29 2.30 1.20
C PRO A 70 -13.36 2.11 2.41
N ILE A 71 -13.58 2.88 3.47
CA ILE A 71 -12.74 2.85 4.69
C ILE A 71 -12.67 1.45 5.33
N GLU A 72 -13.72 0.64 5.20
CA GLU A 72 -13.75 -0.75 5.67
C GLU A 72 -12.70 -1.63 4.95
N HIS A 73 -12.46 -1.41 3.66
CA HIS A 73 -11.45 -2.13 2.90
C HIS A 73 -10.05 -1.75 3.40
N LEU A 74 -9.83 -0.46 3.70
CA LEU A 74 -8.56 0.01 4.29
C LEU A 74 -8.30 -0.65 5.64
N ARG A 75 -9.33 -0.77 6.50
CA ARG A 75 -9.22 -1.47 7.78
C ARG A 75 -8.90 -2.95 7.60
N ASN A 76 -9.56 -3.64 6.68
CA ASN A 76 -9.32 -5.05 6.40
C ASN A 76 -7.89 -5.30 5.89
N ILE A 77 -7.38 -4.41 5.02
CA ILE A 77 -6.00 -4.47 4.52
C ILE A 77 -5.01 -4.38 5.69
N ILE A 78 -5.20 -3.41 6.60
CA ILE A 78 -4.32 -3.23 7.76
C ILE A 78 -4.39 -4.46 8.68
N GLN A 79 -5.59 -4.97 8.96
CA GLN A 79 -5.78 -6.14 9.81
C GLN A 79 -5.13 -7.39 9.22
N HIS A 80 -5.22 -7.59 7.91
CA HIS A 80 -4.57 -8.71 7.24
C HIS A 80 -3.04 -8.66 7.39
N SER A 81 -2.44 -7.48 7.31
CA SER A 81 -0.99 -7.30 7.49
C SER A 81 -0.49 -7.57 8.90
N THR A 82 -1.36 -7.55 9.92
CA THR A 82 -1.01 -7.80 11.32
C THR A 82 -1.39 -9.19 11.82
N ASN A 83 -2.28 -9.89 11.12
CA ASN A 83 -2.68 -11.25 11.45
C ASN A 83 -1.67 -12.25 10.88
N THR A 84 -0.45 -12.22 11.41
CA THR A 84 0.50 -13.32 11.24
C THR A 84 0.04 -14.43 12.19
N GLU A 85 -0.29 -15.62 11.66
CA GLU A 85 -0.54 -16.79 12.51
C GLU A 85 0.64 -16.99 13.47
N LEU A 86 0.34 -16.98 14.78
CA LEU A 86 1.21 -17.42 15.87
C LEU A 86 1.13 -18.94 16.00
#